data_AF-A0A1Y1M8J9-F1
#
_entry.id   AF-A0A1Y1M8J9-F1
#
_cell.length_a   1.000
_cell.length_b   1.000
_cell.length_c   1.000
_cell.angle_alpha   90.00
_cell.angle_beta   90.00
_cell.angle_gamma   90.00
#
_symmetry.space_group_name_H-M   'P 1'
#
loop_
_entity.id
_entity.type
_entity.pdbx_description
1 polymer ?
#
loop_
_entity_poly.entity_id
_entity_poly.type
_entity_poly.pdbx_seq_one_letter_code
_entity_poly.pdbx_strand_id
1 'polypeptide(L)'
;MQRRFSKLAKNRIDPKITRAGSPSVIPFHVPHKKLLEKIESKRQEKEPLTGYLNRQNALCKHKTFFEDSSTKKRSRLSLDKHKSKVLFASPRDLIRTPRVVGSTFVLPHHRLPEVVDQAELIKQFKEEKGGFFIYMIYACPRSSEYYTPYALKIVPYKEIDKSNFMTMSSHGVMQHVGTEVVFTHLHKWELEYNMYCRLMKIKSFFNFRLWKTFYVWRKGILYKKFQKAATFLNGNLFMLLPSLRVALIDIQHLCYVTAGLNFMDVSTIKNWHLFYFIEAQMEKLEMVVHKLKEFREVVREIVVNACHGALLAQGFVVNEYLLEDGQGKGFIFALLYRVNWKIGRYMF
;
A
#
# COMPACT_ATOMS: atom_id res chain seq x y z
N MET A 1 -16.78 75.12 -37.66
CA MET A 1 -18.01 75.43 -36.90
C MET A 1 -18.28 74.24 -35.98
N GLN A 2 -18.00 74.39 -34.68
CA GLN A 2 -19.00 74.58 -33.61
C GLN A 2 -19.93 73.36 -33.45
N ARG A 3 -20.30 72.82 -32.29
CA ARG A 3 -20.12 73.01 -30.84
C ARG A 3 -20.88 71.77 -30.25
N ARG A 4 -20.33 71.00 -29.31
CA ARG A 4 -20.52 71.15 -27.85
C ARG A 4 -21.98 71.10 -27.34
N PHE A 5 -22.22 70.16 -26.41
CA PHE A 5 -23.15 70.25 -25.25
C PHE A 5 -24.67 70.25 -25.59
N SER A 6 -25.62 69.72 -24.80
CA SER A 6 -25.67 69.37 -23.37
C SER A 6 -27.03 68.77 -22.99
N LYS A 7 -27.01 67.86 -21.99
CA LYS A 7 -27.82 67.83 -20.75
C LYS A 7 -29.35 67.56 -20.75
N LEU A 8 -29.69 66.73 -19.74
CA LEU A 8 -30.90 66.73 -18.88
C LEU A 8 -32.19 66.21 -19.55
N ALA A 9 -33.11 65.47 -18.91
CA ALA A 9 -33.35 65.21 -17.49
C ALA A 9 -34.12 63.89 -17.29
N LYS A 10 -34.01 63.38 -16.06
CA LYS A 10 -34.85 62.37 -15.41
C LYS A 10 -36.34 62.57 -15.72
N ASN A 11 -37.04 61.48 -16.02
CA ASN A 11 -38.40 61.31 -15.50
C ASN A 11 -38.61 59.89 -15.02
N ARG A 12 -39.11 59.86 -13.80
CA ARG A 12 -39.29 58.76 -12.86
C ARG A 12 -40.71 58.24 -13.05
N ILE A 13 -40.88 56.95 -13.29
CA ILE A 13 -42.17 56.28 -13.11
C ILE A 13 -41.87 55.08 -12.21
N ASP A 14 -41.95 55.32 -10.90
CA ASP A 14 -41.91 54.27 -9.89
C ASP A 14 -43.29 53.57 -9.88
N PRO A 15 -43.40 52.26 -10.16
CA PRO A 15 -44.65 51.56 -9.90
C PRO A 15 -44.79 51.39 -8.37
N LYS A 16 -45.85 51.98 -7.81
CA LYS A 16 -46.29 51.76 -6.44
C LYS A 16 -46.49 50.27 -6.18
N ILE A 17 -45.63 49.67 -5.36
CA ILE A 17 -45.90 48.36 -4.77
C ILE A 17 -46.46 48.61 -3.37
N THR A 18 -47.77 48.44 -3.25
CA THR A 18 -48.53 48.36 -2.02
C THR A 18 -47.99 47.25 -1.12
N ARG A 19 -47.62 47.61 0.10
CA ARG A 19 -47.30 46.67 1.19
C ARG A 19 -48.61 46.13 1.76
N ALA A 20 -48.88 44.84 1.56
CA ALA A 20 -49.77 44.04 2.41
C ALA A 20 -49.56 42.55 2.10
N GLY A 21 -49.20 41.74 3.10
CA GLY A 21 -49.34 40.28 3.07
C GLY A 21 -48.10 39.44 3.41
N SER A 22 -48.05 38.92 4.65
CA SER A 22 -47.32 37.74 5.17
C SER A 22 -45.77 37.62 5.01
N PRO A 23 -45.02 37.28 6.08
CA PRO A 23 -43.55 37.32 6.09
C PRO A 23 -42.82 36.10 5.45
N SER A 24 -43.49 35.26 4.65
CA SER A 24 -42.92 33.96 4.23
C SER A 24 -42.94 33.65 2.73
N VAL A 25 -43.36 34.56 1.84
CA VAL A 25 -43.40 34.28 0.40
C VAL A 25 -42.39 35.17 -0.34
N ILE A 26 -41.29 34.56 -0.78
CA ILE A 26 -40.29 35.22 -1.64
C ILE A 26 -40.83 35.19 -3.08
N PRO A 27 -40.98 36.33 -3.78
CA PRO A 27 -41.47 36.35 -5.16
C PRO A 27 -40.52 35.60 -6.12
N PHE A 28 -41.06 34.74 -6.97
CA PHE A 28 -40.32 33.87 -7.92
C PHE A 28 -39.38 34.61 -8.89
N HIS A 29 -39.56 35.92 -9.08
CA HIS A 29 -38.73 36.72 -9.99
C HIS A 29 -37.43 37.23 -9.38
N VAL A 30 -37.22 37.04 -8.07
CA VAL A 30 -35.97 37.41 -7.38
C VAL A 30 -35.15 36.14 -7.11
N PRO A 31 -34.04 35.89 -7.82
CA PRO A 31 -33.21 34.72 -7.57
C PRO A 31 -32.65 34.75 -6.15
N HIS A 32 -32.75 33.61 -5.45
CA HIS A 32 -32.33 33.47 -4.06
C HIS A 32 -30.83 33.76 -3.89
N LYS A 33 -30.41 34.46 -2.82
CA LYS A 33 -29.02 34.89 -2.55
C LYS A 33 -27.98 33.76 -2.70
N LYS A 34 -28.30 32.56 -2.24
CA LYS A 34 -27.45 31.34 -2.39
C LYS A 34 -27.16 30.95 -3.85
N LEU A 35 -28.05 31.31 -4.77
CA LEU A 35 -27.94 31.01 -6.19
C LEU A 35 -27.02 32.02 -6.88
N LEU A 36 -27.09 33.29 -6.47
CA LEU A 36 -26.14 34.34 -6.88
C LEU A 36 -24.72 34.07 -6.36
N GLU A 37 -24.56 33.66 -5.10
CA GLU A 37 -23.24 33.25 -4.54
C GLU A 37 -22.59 32.09 -5.32
N LYS A 38 -23.40 31.18 -5.89
CA LYS A 38 -22.93 30.08 -6.74
C LYS A 38 -22.54 30.51 -8.16
N ILE A 39 -23.15 31.57 -8.68
CA ILE A 39 -22.84 32.09 -10.02
C ILE A 39 -21.62 33.03 -9.96
N GLU A 40 -21.49 33.81 -8.88
CA GLU A 40 -20.39 34.76 -8.70
C GLU A 40 -19.08 34.06 -8.34
N SER A 41 -19.14 32.90 -7.66
CA SER A 41 -17.99 32.03 -7.44
C SER A 41 -17.66 31.17 -8.68
N LYS A 42 -17.10 31.81 -9.71
CA LYS A 42 -16.40 31.10 -10.78
C LYS A 42 -15.36 30.18 -10.12
N ARG A 43 -15.53 28.86 -10.17
CA ARG A 43 -14.50 27.91 -9.69
C ARG A 43 -13.25 28.13 -10.55
N GLN A 44 -12.30 28.94 -10.06
CA GLN A 44 -10.96 28.96 -10.61
C GLN A 44 -10.37 27.57 -10.43
N GLU A 45 -10.04 26.91 -11.53
CA GLU A 45 -9.20 25.72 -11.50
C GLU A 45 -7.91 26.09 -10.79
N LYS A 46 -7.61 25.40 -9.69
CA LYS A 46 -6.38 25.67 -8.94
C LYS A 46 -5.21 25.20 -9.78
N GLU A 47 -4.25 26.10 -10.03
CA GLU A 47 -2.99 25.76 -10.68
C GLU A 47 -2.32 24.57 -9.98
N PRO A 48 -1.66 23.66 -10.74
CA PRO A 48 -1.30 22.31 -10.28
C PRO A 48 -0.26 22.23 -9.12
N LEU A 49 0.18 23.35 -8.55
CA LEU A 49 1.20 23.38 -7.49
C LEU A 49 0.89 24.30 -6.30
N THR A 50 -0.27 24.97 -6.25
CA THR A 50 -0.61 25.86 -5.14
C THR A 50 -0.85 25.07 -3.86
N GLY A 51 0.07 25.17 -2.91
CA GLY A 51 0.05 24.45 -1.62
C GLY A 51 1.16 23.41 -1.42
N TYR A 52 1.96 23.12 -2.45
CA TYR A 52 3.09 22.19 -2.34
C TYR A 52 4.17 22.68 -1.35
N LEU A 53 4.54 23.97 -1.43
CA LEU A 53 5.50 24.60 -0.52
C LEU A 53 5.02 24.57 0.94
N ASN A 54 3.73 24.85 1.16
CA ASN A 54 3.12 24.81 2.48
C ASN A 54 3.14 23.38 3.07
N ARG A 55 2.93 22.37 2.24
CA ARG A 55 3.01 20.95 2.63
C ARG A 55 4.44 20.51 2.95
N GLN A 56 5.45 20.96 2.18
CA GLN A 56 6.86 20.72 2.51
C GLN A 56 7.24 21.38 3.84
N ASN A 57 6.81 22.62 4.06
CA ASN A 57 7.08 23.35 5.29
C ASN A 57 6.40 22.72 6.51
N ALA A 58 5.18 22.19 6.38
CA ALA A 58 4.51 21.43 7.44
C ALA A 58 5.25 20.13 7.80
N LEU A 59 5.78 19.41 6.81
CA LEU A 59 6.59 18.21 7.03
C LEU A 59 7.93 18.54 7.72
N CYS A 60 8.56 19.66 7.39
CA CYS A 60 9.76 20.13 8.08
C CYS A 60 9.48 20.52 9.53
N LYS A 61 8.36 21.20 9.81
CA LYS A 61 7.96 21.56 11.19
C LYS A 61 7.69 20.33 12.07
N HIS A 62 7.14 19.24 11.51
CA HIS A 62 6.91 18.02 12.29
C HIS A 62 8.20 17.26 12.65
N LYS A 63 9.31 17.52 11.95
CA LYS A 63 10.63 16.94 12.27
C LYS A 63 11.36 17.69 13.40
N THR A 64 11.06 18.95 13.64
CA THR A 64 11.72 19.76 14.67
C THR A 64 11.14 19.55 16.08
N PHE A 65 10.05 18.80 16.24
CA PHE A 65 9.46 18.52 17.57
C PHE A 65 10.01 17.26 18.26
N PHE A 66 10.94 16.51 17.63
CA PHE A 66 11.53 15.30 18.21
C PHE A 66 12.95 15.48 18.78
N GLU A 67 13.54 16.67 18.67
CA GLU A 67 14.74 17.06 19.41
C GLU A 67 14.33 18.18 20.37
N ASP A 68 13.96 17.81 21.61
CA ASP A 68 14.08 18.61 22.84
C ASP A 68 13.13 18.07 23.93
N SER A 69 13.46 16.90 24.46
CA SER A 69 12.93 16.45 25.77
C SER A 69 13.83 15.40 26.43
N SER A 70 15.09 15.75 26.69
CA SER A 70 15.89 14.97 27.66
C SER A 70 17.00 15.78 28.34
N THR A 71 16.63 16.85 29.05
CA THR A 71 17.45 17.35 30.17
C THR A 71 16.98 16.69 31.47
N LYS A 72 17.34 15.42 31.67
CA LYS A 72 17.34 14.80 33.01
C LYS A 72 18.58 13.94 33.19
N LYS A 73 19.44 14.37 34.12
CA LYS A 73 20.53 13.58 34.72
C LYS A 73 20.02 12.17 35.04
N ARG A 74 20.62 11.15 34.41
CA ARG A 74 20.62 9.79 34.94
C ARG A 74 22.04 9.26 34.93
N SER A 75 22.41 8.78 36.11
CA SER A 75 23.69 8.29 36.58
C SER A 75 24.28 7.20 35.68
N ARG A 76 25.62 7.20 35.63
CA ARG A 76 26.44 6.13 35.06
C ARG A 76 26.10 4.82 35.79
N LEU A 77 25.56 3.85 35.05
CA LEU A 77 25.60 2.43 35.39
C LEU A 77 26.43 1.75 34.31
N SER A 78 27.64 1.37 34.69
CA SER A 78 28.55 0.54 33.93
C SER A 78 27.95 -0.87 33.81
N LEU A 79 27.68 -1.32 32.59
CA LEU A 79 27.57 -2.74 32.31
C LEU A 79 28.52 -3.15 31.18
N ASP A 80 29.09 -4.32 31.41
CA ASP A 80 30.30 -4.90 30.85
C ASP A 80 30.43 -4.98 29.33
N LYS A 81 31.70 -4.84 28.92
CA LYS A 81 32.24 -5.30 27.64
C LYS A 81 31.88 -6.76 27.46
N HIS A 82 31.14 -7.09 26.40
CA HIS A 82 31.42 -8.18 25.45
C HIS A 82 30.22 -8.34 24.51
N LYS A 83 30.39 -7.93 23.24
CA LYS A 83 29.86 -8.56 22.00
C LYS A 83 29.88 -7.53 20.85
N SER A 84 30.65 -7.89 19.82
CA SER A 84 30.60 -7.42 18.42
C SER A 84 29.97 -6.04 18.15
N LYS A 85 30.81 -5.02 17.96
CA LYS A 85 30.41 -3.73 17.39
C LYS A 85 30.00 -3.90 15.92
N VAL A 86 28.73 -4.20 15.66
CA VAL A 86 28.10 -3.80 14.40
C VAL A 86 27.68 -2.35 14.59
N LEU A 87 28.49 -1.42 14.09
CA LEU A 87 28.15 0.00 14.06
C LEU A 87 27.02 0.19 13.04
N PHE A 88 25.78 0.20 13.52
CA PHE A 88 24.68 0.75 12.73
C PHE A 88 24.88 2.26 12.64
N ALA A 89 25.43 2.72 11.53
CA ALA A 89 25.60 4.15 11.25
C ALA A 89 24.25 4.87 11.34
N SER A 90 24.23 6.04 11.97
CA SER A 90 23.07 6.91 12.03
C SER A 90 22.65 7.31 10.60
N PRO A 91 21.35 7.41 10.27
CA PRO A 91 20.91 7.85 8.94
C PRO A 91 21.49 9.21 8.51
N ARG A 92 21.95 10.05 9.45
CA ARG A 92 22.64 11.32 9.17
C ARG A 92 24.07 11.13 8.64
N ASP A 93 24.76 10.06 9.05
CA ASP A 93 26.14 9.76 8.64
C ASP A 93 26.19 9.17 7.23
N LEU A 94 25.12 8.50 6.78
CA LEU A 94 24.97 8.02 5.40
C LEU A 94 24.71 9.15 4.38
N ILE A 95 24.27 10.33 4.82
CA ILE A 95 23.96 11.47 3.94
C ILE A 95 25.18 12.39 3.76
N ARG A 96 26.15 12.37 4.69
CA ARG A 96 27.48 12.91 4.45
C ARG A 96 28.27 11.92 3.57
N THR A 97 27.90 11.85 2.29
CA THR A 97 28.84 11.34 1.29
C THR A 97 30.12 12.16 1.42
N PRO A 98 31.32 11.54 1.51
CA PRO A 98 32.56 12.29 1.41
C PRO A 98 32.46 13.16 0.15
N ARG A 99 32.77 14.45 0.31
CA ARG A 99 32.94 15.35 -0.82
C ARG A 99 34.16 14.80 -1.56
N VAL A 100 33.95 13.86 -2.48
CA VAL A 100 35.01 13.32 -3.32
C VAL A 100 35.39 14.42 -4.29
N VAL A 101 36.28 15.29 -3.81
CA VAL A 101 37.02 16.23 -4.62
C VAL A 101 37.96 15.38 -5.47
N GLY A 102 37.64 15.21 -6.76
CA GLY A 102 38.61 14.75 -7.75
C GLY A 102 38.49 13.34 -8.32
N SER A 103 37.52 12.49 -7.94
CA SER A 103 37.32 11.24 -8.71
C SER A 103 36.59 11.56 -10.01
N THR A 104 37.23 11.30 -11.14
CA THR A 104 36.57 11.29 -12.45
C THR A 104 35.27 10.49 -12.35
N PHE A 105 34.15 11.07 -12.79
CA PHE A 105 32.86 10.40 -12.76
C PHE A 105 32.91 9.21 -13.74
N VAL A 106 33.14 8.01 -13.24
CA VAL A 106 33.16 6.78 -14.05
C VAL A 106 31.73 6.26 -14.16
N LEU A 107 31.20 6.22 -15.38
CA LEU A 107 29.90 5.63 -15.66
C LEU A 107 29.90 4.15 -15.26
N PRO A 108 28.77 3.57 -14.82
CA PRO A 108 28.73 2.19 -14.33
C PRO A 108 29.28 1.13 -15.31
N HIS A 109 29.14 1.35 -16.62
CA HIS A 109 29.63 0.42 -17.65
C HIS A 109 31.13 0.49 -17.90
N HIS A 110 31.78 1.62 -17.63
CA HIS A 110 33.25 1.74 -17.74
C HIS A 110 34.00 1.02 -16.60
N ARG A 111 33.27 0.48 -15.62
CA ARG A 111 33.86 -0.36 -14.55
C ARG A 111 34.10 -1.79 -14.99
N LEU A 112 33.56 -2.19 -16.13
CA LEU A 112 33.71 -3.53 -16.68
C LEU A 112 34.87 -3.53 -17.69
N PRO A 113 35.83 -4.48 -17.57
CA PRO A 113 37.03 -4.50 -18.41
C PRO A 113 36.77 -4.87 -19.88
N GLU A 114 35.61 -5.44 -20.19
CA GLU A 114 35.28 -5.91 -21.55
C GLU A 114 34.33 -4.98 -22.33
N VAL A 115 33.97 -3.82 -21.76
CA VAL A 115 33.03 -2.90 -22.41
C VAL A 115 33.77 -1.98 -23.36
N VAL A 116 33.25 -1.88 -24.59
CA VAL A 116 33.79 -1.00 -25.63
C VAL A 116 33.28 0.43 -25.43
N ASP A 117 34.18 1.42 -25.49
CA ASP A 117 33.78 2.82 -25.49
C ASP A 117 33.04 3.15 -26.78
N GLN A 118 31.74 3.38 -26.63
CA GLN A 118 30.85 3.68 -27.76
C GLN A 118 31.24 4.99 -28.44
N ALA A 119 31.84 5.96 -27.74
CA ALA A 119 32.24 7.23 -28.34
C ALA A 119 33.35 7.04 -29.39
N GLU A 120 34.36 6.23 -29.08
CA GLU A 120 35.46 5.94 -29.98
C GLU A 120 34.98 5.11 -31.17
N LEU A 121 34.14 4.11 -30.89
CA LEU A 121 33.56 3.24 -31.91
C LEU A 121 32.73 4.04 -32.94
N ILE A 122 31.88 4.96 -32.47
CA ILE A 122 31.07 5.82 -33.34
C ILE A 122 31.96 6.74 -34.20
N LYS A 123 33.08 7.25 -33.65
CA LYS A 123 34.03 8.06 -34.42
C LYS A 123 34.69 7.24 -35.53
N GLN A 124 35.13 6.02 -35.24
CA GLN A 124 35.70 5.10 -36.23
C GLN A 124 34.73 4.86 -37.40
N PHE A 125 33.46 4.55 -37.11
CA PHE A 125 32.44 4.34 -38.14
C PHE A 125 32.04 5.58 -38.93
N LYS A 126 32.32 6.78 -38.42
CA LYS A 126 32.12 8.05 -39.16
C LYS A 126 33.29 8.36 -40.10
N GLU A 127 34.51 8.03 -39.68
CA GLU A 127 35.74 8.28 -40.43
C GLU A 127 35.92 7.26 -41.56
N GLU A 128 35.62 5.99 -41.29
CA GLU A 128 35.74 4.94 -42.27
C GLU A 128 34.49 4.84 -43.16
N LYS A 129 34.66 5.09 -44.46
CA LYS A 129 33.62 4.89 -45.50
C LYS A 129 33.48 3.43 -45.95
N GLY A 130 34.02 2.49 -45.18
CA GLY A 130 33.97 1.06 -45.48
C GLY A 130 32.60 0.45 -45.18
N GLY A 131 32.18 -0.53 -45.98
CA GLY A 131 30.94 -1.30 -45.78
C GLY A 131 31.04 -2.42 -44.74
N PHE A 132 31.98 -2.32 -43.79
CA PHE A 132 32.14 -3.32 -42.74
C PHE A 132 31.14 -3.06 -41.60
N PHE A 133 30.82 -4.12 -40.87
CA PHE A 133 29.95 -4.08 -39.71
C PHE A 133 30.50 -5.00 -38.63
N ILE A 134 30.12 -4.72 -37.38
CA ILE A 134 30.53 -5.49 -36.22
C ILE A 134 29.32 -6.03 -35.49
N TYR A 135 29.52 -7.16 -34.81
CA TYR A 135 28.53 -7.71 -33.90
C TYR A 135 28.84 -7.33 -32.46
N MET A 136 27.80 -7.00 -31.70
CA MET A 136 27.87 -6.59 -30.31
C MET A 136 26.84 -7.34 -29.47
N ILE A 137 27.21 -7.63 -28.23
CA ILE A 137 26.35 -8.27 -27.22
C ILE A 137 26.46 -7.46 -25.93
N TYR A 138 25.45 -7.52 -25.06
CA TYR A 138 25.55 -6.98 -23.72
C TYR A 138 26.65 -7.69 -22.92
N ALA A 139 27.57 -6.92 -22.33
CA ALA A 139 28.68 -7.44 -21.52
C ALA A 139 28.22 -8.07 -20.19
N CYS A 140 26.98 -7.81 -19.77
CA CYS A 140 26.41 -8.31 -18.52
C CYS A 140 24.94 -8.72 -18.72
N PRO A 141 24.45 -9.72 -17.96
CA PRO A 141 23.04 -10.08 -17.97
C PRO A 141 22.19 -8.95 -17.38
N ARG A 142 20.92 -8.86 -17.79
CA ARG A 142 19.98 -7.80 -17.38
C ARG A 142 19.74 -7.72 -15.87
N SER A 143 19.98 -8.82 -15.15
CA SER A 143 19.89 -8.91 -13.69
C SER A 143 21.09 -8.29 -12.96
N SER A 144 22.23 -8.10 -13.62
CA SER A 144 23.45 -7.57 -13.02
C SER A 144 23.33 -6.09 -12.65
N GLU A 145 23.98 -5.68 -11.56
CA GLU A 145 24.09 -4.27 -11.14
C GLU A 145 24.82 -3.40 -12.18
N TYR A 146 25.76 -4.00 -12.90
CA TYR A 146 26.56 -3.31 -13.93
C TYR A 146 25.88 -3.25 -15.29
N TYR A 147 24.69 -3.85 -15.43
CA TYR A 147 23.93 -3.80 -16.68
C TYR A 147 23.61 -2.35 -17.06
N THR A 148 24.04 -1.90 -18.24
CA THR A 148 23.56 -0.64 -18.79
C THR A 148 23.19 -0.82 -20.25
N PRO A 149 22.32 0.03 -20.82
CA PRO A 149 21.94 -0.06 -22.22
C PRO A 149 23.11 0.01 -23.21
N TYR A 150 24.23 0.61 -22.79
CA TYR A 150 25.44 0.80 -23.60
C TYR A 150 26.64 0.00 -23.09
N ALA A 151 26.44 -0.93 -22.15
CA ALA A 151 27.48 -1.87 -21.72
C ALA A 151 27.60 -3.00 -22.77
N LEU A 152 28.18 -2.67 -23.92
CA LEU A 152 28.29 -3.56 -25.07
C LEU A 152 29.73 -4.04 -25.25
N LYS A 153 29.87 -5.30 -25.66
CA LYS A 153 31.12 -5.98 -26.00
C LYS A 153 31.08 -6.38 -27.48
N ILE A 154 32.19 -6.22 -28.20
CA ILE A 154 32.33 -6.71 -29.59
C ILE A 154 32.66 -8.20 -29.55
N VAL A 155 31.95 -8.99 -30.35
CA VAL A 155 32.00 -10.45 -30.32
C VAL A 155 32.00 -11.01 -31.75
N PRO A 156 32.77 -12.07 -32.07
CA PRO A 156 32.70 -12.72 -33.37
C PRO A 156 31.38 -13.47 -33.56
N TYR A 157 30.98 -13.72 -34.81
CA TYR A 157 29.69 -14.36 -35.13
C TYR A 157 29.42 -15.68 -34.38
N LYS A 158 30.48 -16.45 -34.09
CA LYS A 158 30.39 -17.76 -33.42
C LYS A 158 29.88 -17.69 -31.98
N GLU A 159 30.09 -16.58 -31.30
CA GLU A 159 29.78 -16.39 -29.87
C GLU A 159 28.46 -15.63 -29.66
N ILE A 160 27.68 -15.45 -30.72
CA ILE A 160 26.44 -14.68 -30.69
C ILE A 160 25.27 -15.54 -30.18
N ASP A 161 24.56 -15.00 -29.19
CA ASP A 161 23.21 -15.45 -28.89
C ASP A 161 22.26 -14.93 -29.98
N LYS A 162 21.75 -15.86 -30.81
CA LYS A 162 20.82 -15.55 -31.91
C LYS A 162 19.53 -14.88 -31.44
N SER A 163 19.19 -15.01 -30.15
CA SER A 163 18.01 -14.36 -29.59
C SER A 163 18.21 -12.88 -29.29
N ASN A 164 19.42 -12.42 -28.95
CA ASN A 164 19.65 -11.05 -28.50
C ASN A 164 21.06 -10.58 -28.87
N PHE A 165 21.16 -9.87 -29.99
CA PHE A 165 22.43 -9.30 -30.44
C PHE A 165 22.22 -7.99 -31.19
N MET A 166 23.30 -7.22 -31.35
CA MET A 166 23.30 -5.97 -32.08
C MET A 166 24.34 -6.04 -33.20
N THR A 167 24.04 -5.37 -34.31
CA THR A 167 24.98 -5.18 -35.42
C THR A 167 25.17 -3.69 -35.62
N MET A 168 26.41 -3.20 -35.66
CA MET A 168 26.72 -1.79 -35.90
C MET A 168 27.50 -1.61 -37.19
N SER A 169 27.08 -0.61 -37.97
CA SER A 169 27.64 -0.24 -39.27
C SER A 169 27.77 1.28 -39.36
N SER A 170 28.41 1.77 -40.43
CA SER A 170 28.52 3.20 -40.74
C SER A 170 27.16 3.91 -40.88
N HIS A 171 26.11 3.19 -41.28
CA HIS A 171 24.77 3.76 -41.44
C HIS A 171 23.96 3.77 -40.14
N GLY A 172 24.20 2.80 -39.25
CA GLY A 172 23.46 2.66 -38.00
C GLY A 172 23.62 1.32 -37.31
N VAL A 173 22.85 1.18 -36.23
CA VAL A 173 22.80 0.02 -35.35
C VAL A 173 21.49 -0.73 -35.58
N MET A 174 21.57 -2.03 -35.84
CA MET A 174 20.44 -2.95 -35.84
C MET A 174 20.45 -3.72 -34.52
N GLN A 175 19.35 -3.67 -33.78
CA GLN A 175 19.13 -4.45 -32.58
C GLN A 175 18.17 -5.60 -32.89
N HIS A 176 18.61 -6.83 -32.65
CA HIS A 176 17.82 -8.05 -32.77
C HIS A 176 17.37 -8.48 -31.39
N VAL A 177 16.06 -8.51 -31.14
CA VAL A 177 15.43 -9.01 -29.91
C VAL A 177 14.38 -10.05 -30.29
N GLY A 178 14.75 -11.32 -30.20
CA GLY A 178 13.93 -12.45 -30.65
C GLY A 178 13.65 -12.36 -32.15
N THR A 179 12.40 -12.06 -32.49
CA THR A 179 11.93 -11.92 -33.89
C THR A 179 11.93 -10.47 -34.37
N GLU A 180 12.02 -9.50 -33.44
CA GLU A 180 11.95 -8.10 -33.77
C GLU A 180 13.33 -7.53 -34.09
N VAL A 181 13.40 -6.72 -35.15
CA VAL A 181 14.60 -6.00 -35.56
C VAL A 181 14.31 -4.51 -35.56
N VAL A 182 15.08 -3.77 -34.76
CA VAL A 182 14.97 -2.31 -34.67
C VAL A 182 16.22 -1.69 -35.26
N PHE A 183 16.06 -0.83 -36.26
CA PHE A 183 17.16 -0.08 -36.86
C PHE A 183 17.19 1.36 -36.35
N THR A 184 18.35 1.76 -35.84
CA THR A 184 18.62 3.11 -35.35
C THR A 184 19.78 3.72 -36.14
N HIS A 185 19.55 4.85 -36.80
CA HIS A 185 20.61 5.57 -37.52
C HIS A 185 21.77 5.96 -36.60
N LEU A 186 23.00 5.94 -37.13
CA LEU A 186 24.21 6.17 -36.35
C LEU A 186 24.20 7.53 -35.62
N HIS A 187 23.72 8.59 -36.27
CA HIS A 187 23.59 9.92 -35.66
C HIS A 187 22.59 9.92 -34.47
N LYS A 188 21.48 9.17 -34.59
CA LYS A 188 20.50 9.05 -33.49
C LYS A 188 21.11 8.28 -32.32
N TRP A 189 21.80 7.18 -32.61
CA TRP A 189 22.50 6.37 -31.60
C TRP A 189 23.52 7.19 -30.80
N GLU A 190 24.34 8.01 -31.48
CA GLU A 190 25.29 8.92 -30.83
C GLU A 190 24.60 9.93 -29.92
N LEU A 191 23.48 10.52 -30.38
CA LEU A 191 22.70 11.47 -29.61
C LEU A 191 22.12 10.80 -28.35
N GLU A 192 21.55 9.61 -28.49
CA GLU A 192 21.01 8.83 -27.37
C GLU A 192 22.10 8.43 -26.35
N TYR A 193 23.28 8.02 -26.83
CA TYR A 193 24.44 7.72 -25.98
C TYR A 193 24.88 8.97 -25.20
N ASN A 194 25.01 10.11 -25.87
CA ASN A 194 25.38 11.37 -25.24
C ASN A 194 24.35 11.82 -24.19
N MET A 195 23.06 11.67 -24.49
CA MET A 195 21.98 11.95 -23.53
C MET A 195 22.06 11.02 -22.32
N TYR A 196 22.30 9.73 -22.53
CA TYR A 196 22.48 8.76 -21.45
C TYR A 196 23.66 9.12 -20.55
N CYS A 197 24.83 9.45 -21.14
CA CYS A 197 26.00 9.88 -20.39
C CYS A 197 25.74 11.15 -19.56
N ARG A 198 24.95 12.10 -20.09
CA ARG A 198 24.51 13.29 -19.33
C ARG A 198 23.54 12.94 -18.21
N LEU A 199 22.56 12.09 -18.47
CA LEU A 199 21.58 11.66 -17.46
C LEU A 199 22.26 10.95 -16.29
N MET A 200 23.25 10.11 -16.57
CA MET A 200 23.96 9.38 -15.53
C MET A 200 24.80 10.27 -14.61
N LYS A 201 25.24 11.44 -15.06
CA LYS A 201 25.94 12.42 -14.18
C LYS A 201 25.04 12.95 -13.06
N ILE A 202 23.72 12.87 -13.21
CA ILE A 202 22.77 13.27 -12.18
C ILE A 202 22.70 12.18 -11.10
N LYS A 203 23.02 12.54 -9.86
CA LYS A 203 23.08 11.62 -8.70
C LYS A 203 21.84 10.76 -8.52
N SER A 204 20.65 11.32 -8.77
CA SER A 204 19.37 10.61 -8.64
C SER A 204 19.30 9.41 -9.59
N PHE A 205 19.71 9.58 -10.84
CA PHE A 205 19.70 8.50 -11.84
C PHE A 205 20.84 7.51 -11.60
N PHE A 206 22.01 8.00 -11.20
CA PHE A 206 23.15 7.15 -10.85
C PHE A 206 22.82 6.17 -9.71
N ASN A 207 22.22 6.67 -8.62
CA ASN A 207 21.87 5.86 -7.46
C ASN A 207 20.51 5.15 -7.57
N PHE A 208 19.74 5.40 -8.63
CA PHE A 208 18.36 4.92 -8.78
C PHE A 208 18.26 3.41 -8.62
N ARG A 209 19.15 2.65 -9.26
CA ARG A 209 19.11 1.17 -9.22
C ARG A 209 19.32 0.66 -7.80
N LEU A 210 20.32 1.19 -7.11
CA LEU A 210 20.63 0.84 -5.72
C LEU A 210 19.44 1.18 -4.80
N TRP A 211 18.89 2.40 -4.92
CA TRP A 211 17.72 2.80 -4.15
C TRP A 211 16.49 1.94 -4.43
N LYS A 212 16.22 1.63 -5.70
CA LYS A 212 15.11 0.77 -6.11
C LYS A 212 15.25 -0.63 -5.52
N THR A 213 16.45 -1.22 -5.56
CA THR A 213 16.73 -2.52 -4.96
C THR A 213 16.45 -2.53 -3.47
N PHE A 214 16.98 -1.55 -2.72
CA PHE A 214 16.71 -1.43 -1.28
C PHE A 214 15.24 -1.18 -0.98
N TYR A 215 14.57 -0.37 -1.79
CA TYR A 215 13.14 -0.10 -1.64
C TYR A 215 12.31 -1.37 -1.81
N VAL A 216 12.53 -2.11 -2.91
CA VAL A 216 11.83 -3.37 -3.20
C VAL A 216 12.13 -4.41 -2.12
N TRP A 217 13.38 -4.55 -1.71
CA TRP A 217 13.78 -5.45 -0.63
C TRP A 217 13.08 -5.11 0.69
N ARG A 218 13.11 -3.84 1.11
CA ARG A 218 12.44 -3.38 2.33
C ARG A 218 10.93 -3.62 2.26
N LYS A 219 10.30 -3.33 1.12
CA LYS A 219 8.87 -3.59 0.91
C LYS A 219 8.56 -5.08 0.99
N GLY A 220 9.39 -5.93 0.39
CA GLY A 220 9.27 -7.37 0.47
C GLY A 220 9.38 -7.90 1.91
N ILE A 221 10.33 -7.40 2.70
CA ILE A 221 10.46 -7.77 4.12
C ILE A 221 9.24 -7.31 4.92
N LEU A 222 8.81 -6.06 4.74
CA LEU A 222 7.65 -5.53 5.45
C LEU A 222 6.40 -6.33 5.13
N TYR A 223 6.19 -6.66 3.85
CA TYR A 223 5.09 -7.50 3.42
C TYR A 223 5.15 -8.89 4.05
N LYS A 224 6.32 -9.55 4.04
CA LYS A 224 6.50 -10.86 4.70
C LYS A 224 6.21 -10.80 6.20
N LYS A 225 6.66 -9.74 6.89
CA LYS A 225 6.38 -9.54 8.32
C LYS A 225 4.90 -9.34 8.58
N PHE A 226 4.25 -8.50 7.77
CA PHE A 226 2.81 -8.27 7.84
C PHE A 226 2.02 -9.56 7.61
N GLN A 227 2.35 -10.32 6.56
CA GLN A 227 1.70 -11.59 6.26
C GLN A 227 1.85 -12.59 7.40
N LYS A 228 3.06 -12.75 7.97
CA LYS A 228 3.27 -13.61 9.14
C LYS A 228 2.41 -13.21 10.34
N ALA A 229 2.30 -11.91 10.62
CA ALA A 229 1.45 -11.41 11.69
C ALA A 229 -0.03 -11.65 11.38
N ALA A 230 -0.48 -11.38 10.15
CA ALA A 230 -1.84 -11.61 9.72
C ALA A 230 -2.24 -13.10 9.81
N THR A 231 -1.38 -14.01 9.36
CA THR A 231 -1.63 -15.46 9.48
C THR A 231 -1.69 -15.90 10.95
N PHE A 232 -0.83 -15.35 11.80
CA PHE A 232 -0.84 -15.65 13.23
C PHE A 232 -2.12 -15.14 13.91
N LEU A 233 -2.55 -13.92 13.58
CA LEU A 233 -3.79 -13.34 14.11
C LEU A 233 -5.03 -14.09 13.62
N ASN A 234 -5.07 -14.50 12.34
CA ASN A 234 -6.17 -15.31 11.81
C ASN A 234 -6.28 -16.66 12.51
N GLY A 235 -5.17 -17.34 12.80
CA GLY A 235 -5.17 -18.60 13.55
C GLY A 235 -5.63 -18.45 15.00
N ASN A 236 -5.43 -17.28 15.60
CA ASN A 236 -5.76 -17.01 17.01
C ASN A 236 -6.96 -16.06 17.17
N LEU A 237 -7.75 -15.83 16.10
CA LEU A 237 -8.80 -14.81 16.08
C LEU A 237 -9.83 -15.04 17.20
N PHE A 238 -10.24 -16.29 17.41
CA PHE A 238 -11.19 -16.67 18.46
C PHE A 238 -10.67 -16.40 19.87
N MET A 239 -9.36 -16.52 20.11
CA MET A 239 -8.77 -16.21 21.41
C MET A 239 -8.65 -14.70 21.67
N LEU A 240 -8.57 -13.90 20.60
CA LEU A 240 -8.42 -12.45 20.71
C LEU A 240 -9.75 -11.74 20.99
N LEU A 241 -10.88 -12.29 20.52
CA LEU A 241 -12.20 -11.77 20.85
C LEU A 241 -12.63 -12.24 22.25
N PRO A 242 -12.83 -11.34 23.23
CA PRO A 242 -13.15 -11.74 24.61
C PRO A 242 -14.40 -12.63 24.70
N SER A 243 -15.46 -12.30 23.96
CA SER A 243 -16.74 -13.04 23.98
C SER A 243 -16.59 -14.47 23.45
N LEU A 244 -15.83 -14.65 22.37
CA LEU A 244 -15.59 -15.97 21.75
C LEU A 244 -14.60 -16.80 22.57
N ARG A 245 -13.60 -16.15 23.19
CA ARG A 245 -12.63 -16.81 24.06
C ARG A 245 -13.29 -17.42 25.28
N VAL A 246 -14.16 -16.69 25.97
CA VAL A 246 -14.86 -17.20 27.16
C VAL A 246 -15.71 -18.41 26.79
N ALA A 247 -16.50 -18.30 25.73
CA ALA A 247 -17.31 -19.40 25.23
C ALA A 247 -16.50 -20.65 24.85
N LEU A 248 -15.32 -20.47 24.23
CA LEU A 248 -14.46 -21.60 23.88
C LEU A 248 -13.93 -22.32 25.14
N ILE A 249 -13.54 -21.57 26.18
CA ILE A 249 -13.11 -22.14 27.47
C ILE A 249 -14.28 -22.86 28.15
N ASP A 250 -15.47 -22.27 28.16
CA ASP A 250 -16.67 -22.87 28.75
C ASP A 250 -17.03 -24.20 28.06
N ILE A 251 -16.98 -24.24 26.73
CA ILE A 251 -17.20 -25.48 25.96
C ILE A 251 -16.14 -26.53 26.28
N GLN A 252 -14.86 -26.14 26.38
CA GLN A 252 -13.80 -27.06 26.76
C GLN A 252 -14.00 -27.65 28.16
N HIS A 253 -14.38 -26.81 29.13
CA HIS A 253 -14.72 -27.25 30.48
C HIS A 253 -15.90 -28.23 30.45
N LEU A 254 -16.95 -27.91 29.70
CA LEU A 254 -18.12 -28.76 29.61
C LEU A 254 -17.82 -30.11 28.92
N CYS A 255 -16.96 -30.11 27.90
CA CYS A 255 -16.44 -31.33 27.28
C CYS A 255 -15.65 -32.19 28.29
N TYR A 256 -14.83 -31.57 29.14
CA TYR A 256 -14.09 -32.29 30.18
C TYR A 256 -15.03 -32.94 31.21
N VAL A 257 -16.05 -32.21 31.67
CA VAL A 257 -17.06 -32.76 32.61
C VAL A 257 -17.82 -33.92 31.96
N THR A 258 -18.20 -33.78 30.70
CA THR A 258 -18.94 -34.82 29.95
C THR A 258 -18.07 -36.04 29.66
N ALA A 259 -16.76 -35.86 29.45
CA ALA A 259 -15.82 -36.98 29.27
C ALA A 259 -15.69 -37.85 30.54
N GLY A 260 -16.00 -37.31 31.71
CA GLY A 260 -16.06 -38.07 32.97
C GLY A 260 -17.34 -38.90 33.13
N LEU A 261 -18.31 -38.81 32.23
CA LEU A 261 -19.53 -39.62 32.27
C LEU A 261 -19.24 -41.03 31.77
N ASN A 262 -19.27 -42.00 32.69
CA ASN A 262 -19.15 -43.40 32.37
C ASN A 262 -20.53 -44.03 32.13
N PHE A 263 -20.62 -44.89 31.11
CA PHE A 263 -21.83 -45.66 30.82
C PHE A 263 -22.08 -46.80 31.81
N MET A 264 -21.06 -47.17 32.61
CA MET A 264 -21.10 -48.28 33.53
C MET A 264 -20.78 -47.79 34.95
N ASP A 265 -21.63 -48.13 35.90
CA ASP A 265 -21.31 -48.00 37.33
C ASP A 265 -20.75 -49.34 37.84
N VAL A 266 -19.45 -49.37 38.11
CA VAL A 266 -18.74 -50.60 38.52
C VAL A 266 -18.76 -50.77 40.05
N SER A 267 -19.26 -49.78 40.78
CA SER A 267 -19.16 -49.73 42.25
C SER A 267 -20.03 -50.76 42.99
N THR A 268 -21.12 -51.24 42.38
CA THR A 268 -22.17 -52.04 43.04
C THR A 268 -22.44 -53.41 42.42
N ILE A 269 -21.52 -53.96 41.61
CA ILE A 269 -21.75 -55.18 40.82
C ILE A 269 -21.91 -56.47 41.67
N LYS A 270 -21.50 -56.48 42.95
CA LYS A 270 -21.46 -57.72 43.73
C LYS A 270 -22.88 -58.18 44.13
N ASN A 271 -23.26 -59.37 43.66
CA ASN A 271 -24.49 -60.12 43.98
C ASN A 271 -25.79 -59.67 43.29
N TRP A 272 -25.73 -59.02 42.13
CA TRP A 272 -26.94 -58.64 41.39
C TRP A 272 -27.43 -59.78 40.48
N HIS A 273 -28.74 -60.01 40.47
CA HIS A 273 -29.36 -60.83 39.43
C HIS A 273 -29.31 -60.10 38.09
N LEU A 274 -29.13 -60.83 36.98
CA LEU A 274 -28.96 -60.26 35.63
C LEU A 274 -30.07 -59.28 35.26
N PHE A 275 -31.31 -59.57 35.68
CA PHE A 275 -32.47 -58.73 35.42
C PHE A 275 -32.31 -57.31 36.01
N TYR A 276 -31.97 -57.19 37.29
CA TYR A 276 -31.74 -55.90 37.96
C TYR A 276 -30.55 -55.14 37.38
N PHE A 277 -29.54 -55.86 36.89
CA PHE A 277 -28.42 -55.25 36.20
C PHE A 277 -28.87 -54.60 34.88
N ILE A 278 -29.68 -55.28 34.07
CA ILE A 278 -30.19 -54.74 32.81
C ILE A 278 -31.04 -53.49 33.07
N GLU A 279 -31.94 -53.52 34.06
CA GLU A 279 -32.77 -52.37 34.42
C GLU A 279 -31.91 -51.16 34.81
N ALA A 280 -30.92 -51.34 35.69
CA ALA A 280 -30.04 -50.24 36.09
C ALA A 280 -29.13 -49.73 34.96
N GLN A 281 -28.69 -50.60 34.04
CA GLN A 281 -27.95 -50.15 32.85
C GLN A 281 -28.84 -49.35 31.89
N MET A 282 -30.09 -49.75 31.70
CA MET A 282 -31.05 -49.01 30.88
C MET A 282 -31.37 -47.64 31.48
N GLU A 283 -31.56 -47.57 32.81
CA GLU A 283 -31.76 -46.32 33.55
C GLU A 283 -30.52 -45.40 33.44
N LYS A 284 -29.32 -45.93 33.65
CA LYS A 284 -28.06 -45.19 33.47
C LYS A 284 -27.89 -44.67 32.04
N LEU A 285 -28.20 -45.49 31.04
CA LEU A 285 -28.15 -45.10 29.63
C LEU A 285 -29.10 -43.94 29.36
N GLU A 286 -30.35 -44.03 29.84
CA GLU A 286 -31.34 -42.96 29.67
C GLU A 286 -30.87 -41.65 30.33
N MET A 287 -30.31 -41.73 31.53
CA MET A 287 -29.71 -40.57 32.20
C MET A 287 -28.55 -39.96 31.41
N VAL A 288 -27.62 -40.77 30.89
CA VAL A 288 -26.50 -40.27 30.08
C VAL A 288 -27.00 -39.63 28.79
N VAL A 289 -27.98 -40.23 28.12
CA VAL A 289 -28.61 -39.66 26.92
C VAL A 289 -29.27 -38.31 27.24
N HIS A 290 -29.96 -38.20 28.37
CA HIS A 290 -30.54 -36.93 28.81
C HIS A 290 -29.47 -35.87 29.06
N LYS A 291 -28.39 -36.23 29.77
CA LYS A 291 -27.25 -35.34 30.03
C LYS A 291 -26.54 -34.89 28.75
N LEU A 292 -26.41 -35.76 27.76
CA LEU A 292 -25.85 -35.41 26.44
C LEU A 292 -26.77 -34.46 25.64
N LYS A 293 -28.09 -34.62 25.76
CA LYS A 293 -29.06 -33.68 25.17
C LYS A 293 -28.95 -32.30 25.83
N GLU A 294 -28.95 -32.25 27.16
CA GLU A 294 -28.74 -31.01 27.92
C GLU A 294 -27.42 -30.33 27.53
N PHE A 295 -26.33 -31.10 27.45
CA PHE A 295 -25.02 -30.63 27.01
C PHE A 295 -25.10 -29.93 25.64
N ARG A 296 -25.74 -30.57 24.67
CA ARG A 296 -25.87 -30.03 23.31
C ARG A 296 -26.61 -28.69 23.30
N GLU A 297 -27.70 -28.59 24.05
CA GLU A 297 -28.50 -27.36 24.12
C GLU A 297 -27.70 -26.23 24.78
N VAL A 298 -26.99 -26.51 25.87
CA VAL A 298 -26.12 -25.54 26.56
C VAL A 298 -24.99 -25.06 25.64
N VAL A 299 -24.31 -25.96 24.92
CA VAL A 299 -23.26 -25.57 23.96
C VAL A 299 -23.83 -24.67 22.86
N ARG A 300 -25.01 -25.01 22.33
CA ARG A 300 -25.68 -24.20 21.30
C ARG A 300 -25.95 -22.78 21.82
N GLU A 301 -26.49 -22.64 23.03
CA GLU A 301 -26.78 -21.34 23.63
C GLU A 301 -25.51 -20.52 23.88
N ILE A 302 -24.46 -21.13 24.41
CA ILE A 302 -23.16 -20.47 24.63
C ILE A 302 -22.60 -19.92 23.32
N VAL A 303 -22.61 -20.73 22.25
CA VAL A 303 -22.11 -20.30 20.94
C VAL A 303 -22.95 -19.16 20.37
N VAL A 304 -24.28 -19.26 20.40
CA VAL A 304 -25.18 -18.21 19.89
C VAL A 304 -24.97 -16.90 20.64
N ASN A 305 -24.92 -16.95 21.97
CA ASN A 305 -24.71 -15.76 22.81
C ASN A 305 -23.34 -15.13 22.57
N ALA A 306 -22.29 -15.95 22.42
CA ALA A 306 -20.94 -15.47 22.14
C ALA A 306 -20.82 -14.82 20.75
N CYS A 307 -21.43 -15.43 19.73
CA CYS A 307 -21.50 -14.87 18.38
C CYS A 307 -22.29 -13.56 18.37
N HIS A 308 -23.44 -13.50 19.04
CA HIS A 308 -24.24 -12.28 19.15
C HIS A 308 -23.47 -11.16 19.88
N GLY A 309 -22.83 -11.49 21.01
CA GLY A 309 -21.98 -10.55 21.75
C GLY A 309 -20.78 -10.05 20.93
N ALA A 310 -20.17 -10.91 20.11
CA ALA A 310 -19.08 -10.52 19.21
C ALA A 310 -19.56 -9.57 18.10
N LEU A 311 -20.73 -9.83 17.52
CA LEU A 311 -21.34 -8.97 16.50
C LEU A 311 -21.73 -7.60 17.07
N LEU A 312 -22.35 -7.59 18.26
CA LEU A 312 -22.69 -6.36 18.98
C LEU A 312 -21.45 -5.51 19.29
N ALA A 313 -20.35 -6.13 19.74
CA ALA A 313 -19.10 -5.43 20.03
C ALA A 313 -18.49 -4.74 18.79
N GLN A 314 -18.78 -5.25 17.59
CA GLN A 314 -18.37 -4.66 16.31
C GLN A 314 -19.40 -3.65 15.76
N GLY A 315 -20.53 -3.46 16.46
CA GLY A 315 -21.59 -2.52 16.07
C GLY A 315 -22.61 -3.10 15.09
N PHE A 316 -22.67 -4.42 14.91
CA PHE A 316 -23.72 -5.09 14.14
C PHE A 316 -24.90 -5.41 15.07
N VAL A 317 -26.08 -4.89 14.74
CA VAL A 317 -27.33 -5.25 15.40
C VAL A 317 -27.94 -6.42 14.66
N VAL A 318 -28.06 -7.58 15.32
CA VAL A 318 -28.60 -8.81 14.73
C VAL A 318 -30.13 -8.81 14.69
N ASN A 319 -30.79 -7.91 15.44
CA ASN A 319 -32.24 -7.80 15.45
C ASN A 319 -32.74 -7.06 14.21
N GLU A 320 -33.12 -7.80 13.17
CA GLU A 320 -33.89 -7.28 12.03
C GLU A 320 -35.27 -6.71 12.45
N TYR A 321 -35.78 -7.09 13.63
CA TYR A 321 -37.09 -6.64 14.14
C TYR A 321 -37.12 -5.14 14.54
N LEU A 322 -35.97 -4.49 14.72
CA LEU A 322 -35.89 -3.02 14.94
C LEU A 322 -35.95 -2.21 13.63
N LEU A 323 -36.08 -2.87 12.48
CA LEU A 323 -36.19 -2.20 11.17
C LEU A 323 -37.64 -1.94 10.74
N GLU A 324 -38.62 -2.47 11.48
CA GLU A 324 -40.04 -2.23 11.22
C GLU A 324 -40.51 -0.88 11.77
N ASP A 325 -39.87 -0.36 12.84
CA ASP A 325 -40.04 1.03 13.25
C ASP A 325 -39.18 1.90 12.33
N GLY A 326 -39.85 2.65 11.44
CA GLY A 326 -39.35 3.38 10.27
C GLY A 326 -38.20 4.40 10.42
N GLN A 327 -37.34 4.29 11.42
CA GLN A 327 -36.10 5.07 11.56
C GLN A 327 -34.81 4.26 11.23
N GLY A 328 -34.89 2.94 11.07
CA GLY A 328 -33.71 2.07 10.87
C GLY A 328 -33.17 1.96 9.43
N LYS A 329 -33.95 2.30 8.40
CA LYS A 329 -33.56 2.10 6.99
C LYS A 329 -32.41 3.00 6.51
N GLY A 330 -32.17 4.11 7.20
CA GLY A 330 -31.05 5.04 6.89
C GLY A 330 -29.68 4.57 7.40
N PHE A 331 -29.64 3.80 8.49
CA PHE A 331 -28.38 3.45 9.15
C PHE A 331 -27.65 2.28 8.49
N ILE A 332 -28.38 1.30 7.96
CA ILE A 332 -27.78 0.12 7.29
C ILE A 332 -27.15 0.53 5.95
N PHE A 333 -27.81 1.38 5.16
CA PHE A 333 -27.21 1.92 3.93
C PHE A 333 -25.98 2.79 4.23
N ALA A 334 -26.02 3.63 5.26
CA ALA A 334 -24.88 4.46 5.64
C ALA A 334 -23.65 3.65 6.09
N LEU A 335 -23.85 2.50 6.76
CA LEU A 335 -22.76 1.63 7.21
C LEU A 335 -22.16 0.77 6.09
N LEU A 336 -22.97 0.26 5.16
CA LEU A 336 -22.48 -0.44 3.96
C LEU A 336 -21.60 0.46 3.09
N TYR A 337 -21.95 1.74 2.93
CA TYR A 337 -21.07 2.71 2.25
C TYR A 337 -19.78 2.99 3.03
N ARG A 338 -19.82 3.00 4.37
CA ARG A 338 -18.65 3.29 5.22
C ARG A 338 -17.66 2.12 5.28
N VAL A 339 -18.16 0.89 5.21
CA VAL A 339 -17.34 -0.34 5.13
C VAL A 339 -16.72 -0.48 3.73
N ASN A 340 -17.49 -0.24 2.66
CA ASN A 340 -16.93 -0.21 1.30
C ASN A 340 -15.89 0.90 1.10
N TRP A 341 -16.05 2.06 1.75
CA TRP A 341 -15.04 3.13 1.70
C TRP A 341 -13.73 2.79 2.42
N LYS A 342 -13.78 1.99 3.50
CA LYS A 342 -12.57 1.57 4.23
C LYS A 342 -11.83 0.43 3.53
N ILE A 343 -12.53 -0.45 2.82
CA ILE A 343 -11.90 -1.58 2.10
C ILE A 343 -11.34 -1.12 0.75
N GLY A 344 -12.01 -0.20 0.04
CA GLY A 344 -11.55 0.34 -1.25
C GLY A 344 -10.32 1.27 -1.18
N ARG A 345 -9.85 1.68 0.01
CA ARG A 345 -8.65 2.51 0.19
C ARG A 345 -7.35 1.75 0.39
N TYR A 346 -7.41 0.42 0.54
CA TYR A 346 -6.22 -0.44 0.68
C TYR A 346 -5.95 -1.30 -0.55
N MET A 347 -6.68 -1.08 -1.65
CA MET A 347 -6.50 -1.79 -2.90
C MET A 347 -6.50 -0.82 -4.10
N PHE A 348 -5.73 0.27 -4.01
CA PHE A 348 -5.15 1.01 -5.14
C PHE A 348 -3.84 1.69 -4.71
#